data_AF-A0A5B7AT40-F1
#
_entry.id   AF-A0A5B7AT40-F1
#
_cell.length_a   1.000
_cell.length_b   1.000
_cell.length_c   1.000
_cell.angle_alpha   90.00
_cell.angle_beta   90.00
_cell.angle_gamma   90.00
#
_symmetry.space_group_name_H-M   'P 1'
#
loop_
_entity.id
_entity.type
_entity.pdbx_description
1 polymer ?
#
loop_
_entity_poly.entity_id
_entity_poly.type
_entity_poly.pdbx_seq_one_letter_code
_entity_poly.pdbx_strand_id
1 'polypeptide(L)'
;LNRLIVCSSCNVAVHQRCYGVQDDVAGSWLCSWCKLRNEVQSTDRPCLLCPKQGGALKPVRKRAVGSESDSYMEFAHLFCCQWMPEVYIEDTRTMEPIMKVEGIKETWRKLVCYLCKVKCGACVRCSNGMFVATLFYTTLHLFVGWYTRRTFYKWNLWLQ
;
A
#
# COMPACT_ATOMS: atom_id res chain seq x y z
N LEU A 1 -18.73 11.54 8.04
CA LEU A 1 -17.49 12.31 8.28
C LEU A 1 -16.31 11.42 7.92
N ASN A 2 -15.41 11.87 7.06
CA ASN A 2 -14.17 11.16 6.73
C ASN A 2 -13.01 11.92 7.38
N ARG A 3 -12.77 11.67 8.67
CA ARG A 3 -11.80 12.43 9.48
C ARG A 3 -10.37 11.96 9.19
N LEU A 4 -9.41 12.87 9.29
CA LEU A 4 -7.99 12.53 9.32
C LEU A 4 -7.65 12.01 10.73
N ILE A 5 -7.05 10.82 10.80
CA ILE A 5 -6.58 10.19 12.04
C ILE A 5 -5.08 9.92 11.94
N VAL A 6 -4.39 9.97 13.09
CA VAL A 6 -2.93 9.85 13.17
C VAL A 6 -2.56 8.71 14.11
N CYS A 7 -1.68 7.81 13.65
CA CYS A 7 -1.23 6.69 14.47
C CYS A 7 -0.34 7.20 15.60
N SER A 8 -0.63 6.78 16.83
CA SER A 8 0.08 7.23 18.04
C SER A 8 1.52 6.71 18.14
N SER A 9 1.88 5.68 17.35
CA SER A 9 3.21 5.05 17.40
C SER A 9 4.12 5.47 16.25
N CYS A 10 3.61 5.52 15.00
CA CYS A 10 4.43 5.83 13.82
C CYS A 10 4.04 7.14 13.12
N ASN A 11 3.09 7.89 13.68
CA ASN A 11 2.60 9.17 13.16
C ASN A 11 2.06 9.13 11.72
N VAL A 12 1.73 7.96 11.19
CA VAL A 12 1.06 7.88 9.88
C VAL A 12 -0.30 8.55 9.97
N ALA A 13 -0.54 9.50 9.06
CA ALA A 13 -1.81 10.20 8.93
C ALA A 13 -2.61 9.61 7.76
N VAL A 14 -3.85 9.23 8.01
CA VAL A 14 -4.76 8.66 7.01
C VAL A 14 -6.16 9.19 7.23
N HIS A 15 -6.96 9.24 6.17
CA HIS A 15 -8.39 9.40 6.33
C HIS A 15 -9.01 8.08 6.85
N GLN A 16 -9.98 8.20 7.75
CA GLN A 16 -10.61 7.08 8.45
C GLN A 16 -11.20 6.05 7.47
N ARG A 17 -12.01 6.49 6.49
CA ARG A 17 -12.61 5.59 5.48
C ARG A 17 -11.59 5.03 4.51
N CYS A 18 -10.60 5.84 4.14
CA CYS A 18 -9.51 5.45 3.25
C CYS A 18 -8.66 4.30 3.80
N TYR A 19 -8.57 4.20 5.12
CA TYR A 19 -7.86 3.13 5.81
C TYR A 19 -8.80 2.04 6.37
N GLY A 20 -10.11 2.19 6.18
CA GLY A 20 -11.14 1.22 6.59
C GLY A 20 -11.43 1.18 8.09
N VAL A 21 -11.22 2.28 8.80
CA VAL A 21 -11.57 2.39 10.24
C VAL A 21 -13.06 2.70 10.36
N GLN A 22 -13.83 1.85 11.05
CA GLN A 22 -15.30 1.98 11.10
C GLN A 22 -15.81 2.78 12.30
N ASP A 23 -15.19 2.63 13.47
CA ASP A 23 -15.67 3.22 14.71
C ASP A 23 -15.09 4.62 14.95
N ASP A 24 -15.80 5.43 15.75
CA ASP A 24 -15.24 6.70 16.22
C ASP A 24 -14.04 6.39 17.11
N VAL A 25 -12.90 6.98 16.77
CA VAL A 25 -11.63 6.62 17.36
C VAL A 25 -11.46 7.42 18.66
N ALA A 26 -12.16 6.99 19.71
CA ALA A 26 -12.00 7.54 21.04
C ALA A 26 -10.64 7.08 21.61
N GLY A 27 -9.61 7.94 21.55
CA GLY A 27 -8.31 7.70 22.17
C GLY A 27 -7.13 7.47 21.20
N SER A 28 -6.10 6.78 21.68
CA SER A 28 -4.84 6.57 20.95
C SER A 28 -4.96 5.47 19.88
N TRP A 29 -5.20 5.88 18.64
CA TRP A 29 -5.28 4.97 17.49
C TRP A 29 -3.92 4.39 17.11
N LEU A 30 -3.91 3.12 16.70
CA LEU A 30 -2.75 2.44 16.10
C LEU A 30 -3.10 1.88 14.72
N CYS A 31 -2.22 2.07 13.74
CA CYS A 31 -2.38 1.48 12.41
C CYS A 31 -2.12 -0.03 12.42
N SER A 32 -2.58 -0.76 11.38
CA SER A 32 -2.44 -2.23 11.31
C SER A 32 -0.98 -2.69 11.40
N TRP A 33 -0.04 -1.94 10.82
CA TRP A 33 1.39 -2.22 10.94
C TRP A 33 1.88 -2.14 12.40
N CYS A 34 1.54 -1.08 13.12
CA CYS A 34 1.95 -0.93 14.52
C CYS A 34 1.28 -1.97 15.43
N LYS A 35 0.04 -2.38 15.14
CA LYS A 35 -0.67 -3.42 15.89
C LYS A 35 -0.02 -4.80 15.76
N LEU A 36 0.45 -5.13 14.56
CA LEU A 36 0.96 -6.47 14.21
C LEU A 36 2.50 -6.50 14.09
N ARG A 37 3.20 -5.46 14.56
CA ARG A 37 4.66 -5.31 14.38
C ARG A 37 5.47 -6.50 14.91
N ASN A 38 4.99 -7.16 15.96
CA ASN A 38 5.66 -8.32 16.57
C ASN A 38 5.51 -9.61 15.76
N GLU A 39 4.60 -9.63 14.78
CA GLU A 39 4.31 -10.78 13.92
C GLU A 39 5.03 -10.67 12.56
N VAL A 40 5.94 -9.70 12.40
CA VAL A 40 6.64 -9.43 11.13
C VAL A 40 8.11 -9.85 11.22
N GLN A 41 8.56 -10.65 10.24
CA GLN A 41 9.94 -11.17 10.20
C GLN A 41 11.02 -10.08 9.98
N SER A 42 10.69 -9.00 9.27
CA SER A 42 11.63 -7.92 8.96
C SER A 42 10.96 -6.55 9.08
N THR A 43 11.53 -5.69 9.93
CA THR A 43 11.03 -4.32 10.14
C THR A 43 11.60 -3.31 9.14
N ASP A 44 12.65 -3.67 8.39
CA ASP A 44 13.35 -2.76 7.48
C ASP A 44 12.57 -2.50 6.18
N ARG A 45 11.67 -3.42 5.81
CA ARG A 45 10.90 -3.38 4.57
C ARG A 45 9.43 -3.77 4.79
N PRO A 46 8.60 -2.83 5.26
CA PRO A 46 7.21 -3.14 5.58
C PRO A 46 6.34 -3.37 4.35
N CYS A 47 6.75 -2.97 3.14
CA CYS A 47 5.91 -3.11 1.93
C CYS A 47 6.52 -4.09 0.93
N LEU A 48 5.75 -5.09 0.52
CA LEU A 48 6.15 -6.04 -0.54
C LEU A 48 6.28 -5.43 -1.94
N LEU A 49 5.74 -4.23 -2.16
CA LEU A 49 5.58 -3.64 -3.49
C LEU A 49 6.55 -2.49 -3.78
N CYS A 50 7.18 -1.90 -2.76
CA CYS A 50 8.09 -0.78 -2.94
C CYS A 50 9.11 -0.69 -1.79
N PRO A 51 10.18 0.12 -1.92
CA PRO A 51 11.22 0.22 -0.91
C PRO A 51 10.90 1.28 0.16
N LYS A 52 9.74 1.95 0.08
CA LYS A 52 9.41 3.03 1.01
C LYS A 52 9.03 2.48 2.38
N GLN A 53 9.59 3.12 3.40
CA GLN A 53 9.24 2.90 4.79
C GLN A 53 8.07 3.81 5.19
N GLY A 54 7.38 3.45 6.26
CA GLY A 54 6.22 4.19 6.77
C GLY A 54 4.99 4.07 5.87
N GLY A 55 4.05 5.01 5.99
CA GLY A 55 2.85 5.06 5.16
C GLY A 55 1.72 4.10 5.57
N ALA A 56 0.63 4.12 4.80
CA ALA A 56 -0.59 3.38 5.09
C ALA A 56 -0.49 1.91 4.62
N LEU A 57 -0.12 1.03 5.55
CA LEU A 57 0.11 -0.40 5.31
C LEU A 57 -1.07 -1.24 5.78
N LYS A 58 -1.39 -2.32 5.05
CA LYS A 58 -2.40 -3.32 5.42
C LYS A 58 -1.86 -4.74 5.22
N PRO A 59 -2.37 -5.73 5.98
CA PRO A 59 -1.89 -7.10 5.90
C PRO A 59 -2.22 -7.73 4.54
N VAL A 60 -1.31 -8.57 4.05
CA VAL A 60 -1.43 -9.33 2.81
C VAL A 60 -1.78 -10.78 3.13
N ARG A 61 -2.86 -11.30 2.55
CA ARG A 61 -3.24 -12.70 2.73
C ARG A 61 -2.32 -13.60 1.90
N LYS A 62 -1.55 -14.48 2.56
CA LYS A 62 -0.88 -15.60 1.90
C LYS A 62 -1.87 -16.74 1.66
N ARG A 63 -1.81 -17.39 0.50
CA ARG A 63 -2.42 -18.72 0.32
C ARG A 63 -1.65 -19.69 1.20
N ALA A 64 -2.34 -20.42 2.06
CA ALA A 64 -1.75 -21.47 2.87
C ALA A 64 -1.24 -22.58 1.95
N VAL A 65 0.04 -22.54 1.58
CA VAL A 65 0.71 -23.64 0.91
C VAL A 65 1.57 -24.33 1.95
N GLY A 66 0.97 -25.35 2.58
CA GLY A 66 1.55 -26.47 3.35
C GLY A 66 3.00 -26.38 3.85
N SER A 67 3.41 -25.27 4.47
CA SER A 67 4.69 -25.16 5.15
C SER A 67 4.46 -24.49 6.49
N GLU A 68 4.51 -25.30 7.54
CA GLU A 68 4.58 -24.88 8.94
C GLU A 68 5.95 -24.25 9.23
N SER A 69 6.27 -23.16 8.54
CA SER A 69 7.44 -22.35 8.84
C SER A 69 6.96 -20.95 9.19
N ASP A 70 6.89 -20.69 10.50
CA ASP A 70 6.69 -19.38 11.15
C ASP A 70 5.86 -18.39 10.33
N SER A 71 4.55 -18.31 10.59
CA SER A 71 3.61 -17.51 9.80
C SER A 71 3.78 -16.00 10.02
N TYR A 72 4.88 -15.43 9.55
CA TYR A 72 5.10 -13.99 9.58
C TYR A 72 4.09 -13.29 8.67
N MET A 73 3.49 -12.22 9.20
CA MET A 73 2.55 -11.37 8.51
C MET A 73 3.29 -10.48 7.50
N GLU A 74 2.80 -10.45 6.27
CA GLU A 74 3.31 -9.56 5.23
C GLU A 74 2.40 -8.36 5.04
N PHE A 75 2.98 -7.23 4.61
CA PHE A 75 2.26 -5.98 4.45
C PHE A 75 2.53 -5.36 3.08
N ALA A 76 1.56 -4.59 2.61
CA ALA A 76 1.71 -3.74 1.44
C ALA A 76 0.97 -2.42 1.66
N HIS A 77 1.43 -1.37 0.98
CA HIS A 77 0.71 -0.10 1.01
C HIS A 77 -0.60 -0.21 0.26
N LEU A 78 -1.67 0.36 0.83
CA LEU A 78 -2.95 0.56 0.14
C LEU A 78 -2.77 1.30 -1.19
N PHE A 79 -1.87 2.30 -1.19
CA PHE A 79 -1.52 3.04 -2.39
C PHE A 79 -0.86 2.15 -3.45
N CYS A 80 0.13 1.33 -3.09
CA CYS A 80 0.80 0.44 -4.04
C CYS A 80 -0.18 -0.60 -4.61
N CYS A 81 -1.08 -1.15 -3.78
CA CYS A 81 -2.12 -2.07 -4.21
C CYS A 81 -2.99 -1.49 -5.33
N GLN A 82 -3.40 -0.22 -5.23
CA GLN A 82 -4.29 0.43 -6.21
C GLN A 82 -3.72 0.44 -7.65
N TRP A 83 -2.39 0.44 -7.78
CA TRP A 83 -1.71 0.55 -9.07
C TRP A 83 -1.33 -0.81 -9.67
N MET A 84 -1.51 -1.90 -8.94
CA MET A 84 -1.27 -3.25 -9.44
C MET A 84 -2.61 -3.86 -9.87
N PRO A 85 -2.84 -4.17 -11.16
CA PRO A 85 -4.12 -4.69 -11.60
C PRO A 85 -4.42 -6.12 -11.12
N GLU A 86 -3.42 -6.91 -10.74
CA GLU A 86 -3.61 -8.25 -10.17
C GLU A 86 -3.94 -8.22 -8.67
N VAL A 87 -3.61 -7.13 -7.98
CA VAL A 87 -3.80 -6.98 -6.53
C VAL A 87 -5.12 -6.26 -6.26
N TYR A 88 -5.87 -6.74 -5.29
CA TYR A 88 -7.10 -6.09 -4.84
C TYR A 88 -7.25 -6.22 -3.32
N ILE A 89 -8.18 -5.43 -2.79
CA ILE A 89 -8.56 -5.46 -1.37
C ILE A 89 -9.85 -6.28 -1.30
N GLU A 90 -9.87 -7.29 -0.44
CA GLU A 90 -11.02 -8.20 -0.31
C GLU A 90 -12.25 -7.49 0.24
N ASP A 91 -12.12 -6.85 1.41
CA ASP A 91 -13.18 -6.03 1.99
C ASP A 91 -12.85 -4.54 1.87
N THR A 92 -13.62 -3.83 1.04
CA THR A 92 -13.49 -2.38 0.83
C THR A 92 -13.97 -1.53 2.00
N ARG A 93 -14.65 -2.13 2.99
CA ARG A 93 -15.11 -1.44 4.19
C ARG A 93 -14.01 -1.40 5.25
N THR A 94 -13.38 -2.52 5.55
CA THR A 94 -12.23 -2.61 6.48
C THR A 94 -10.88 -2.32 5.80
N MET A 95 -10.88 -2.25 4.47
CA MET A 95 -9.72 -2.03 3.61
C MET A 95 -8.63 -3.10 3.78
N GLU A 96 -9.02 -4.32 4.12
CA GLU A 96 -8.13 -5.47 4.32
C GLU A 96 -8.88 -6.80 4.12
N PRO A 97 -8.16 -7.92 3.95
CA PRO A 97 -6.75 -8.03 3.59
C PRO A 97 -6.47 -7.63 2.12
N ILE A 98 -5.19 -7.38 1.83
CA ILE A 98 -4.69 -7.24 0.46
C ILE A 98 -4.48 -8.66 -0.12
N MET A 99 -5.01 -8.90 -1.31
CA MET A 99 -5.06 -10.20 -1.97
C MET A 99 -4.21 -10.23 -3.26
N LYS A 100 -3.75 -11.43 -3.64
CA LYS A 100 -3.08 -11.73 -4.92
C LYS A 100 -1.77 -10.97 -5.17
N VAL A 101 -1.02 -10.63 -4.13
CA VAL A 101 0.34 -10.04 -4.29
C VAL A 101 1.31 -11.04 -4.94
N GLU A 102 1.14 -12.33 -4.66
CA GLU A 102 1.85 -13.44 -5.28
C GLU A 102 1.54 -13.59 -6.78
N GLY A 103 0.38 -13.09 -7.22
CA GLY A 103 -0.05 -13.14 -8.63
C GLY A 103 0.57 -12.06 -9.51
N ILE A 104 1.37 -11.15 -8.96
CA ILE A 104 2.03 -10.09 -9.73
C ILE A 104 3.03 -10.70 -10.71
N LYS A 105 2.93 -10.30 -11.98
CA LYS A 105 3.81 -10.78 -13.05
C LYS A 105 5.28 -10.55 -12.71
N GLU A 106 6.09 -11.58 -12.88
CA GLU A 106 7.53 -11.53 -12.64
C GLU A 106 8.23 -10.47 -13.51
N THR A 107 7.68 -10.17 -14.69
CA THR A 107 8.17 -9.09 -15.56
C THR A 107 8.16 -7.73 -14.88
N TRP A 108 7.30 -7.48 -13.90
CA TRP A 108 7.23 -6.21 -13.16
C TRP A 108 8.14 -6.18 -11.95
N ARG A 109 8.39 -7.34 -11.34
CA ARG A 109 9.36 -7.53 -10.25
C ARG A 109 10.81 -7.42 -10.76
N LYS A 110 11.02 -7.70 -12.05
CA LYS A 110 12.32 -7.57 -12.72
C LYS A 110 12.70 -6.14 -13.11
N LEU A 111 11.76 -5.19 -13.09
CA LEU A 111 12.03 -3.81 -13.46
C LEU A 111 12.82 -3.07 -12.39
N VAL A 112 13.71 -2.17 -12.82
CA VAL A 112 14.36 -1.19 -11.95
C VAL A 112 13.49 0.06 -11.93
N CYS A 113 13.18 0.55 -10.73
CA CYS A 113 12.40 1.77 -10.59
C CYS A 113 13.17 2.95 -11.17
N TYR A 114 12.55 3.72 -12.08
CA TYR A 114 13.21 4.89 -12.67
C TYR A 114 13.52 5.98 -11.64
N LEU A 115 12.69 6.13 -10.59
CA LEU A 115 12.86 7.15 -9.57
C LEU A 115 13.83 6.73 -8.47
N CYS A 116 13.64 5.53 -7.91
CA CYS A 116 14.45 5.05 -6.80
C CYS A 116 15.75 4.38 -7.24
N LYS A 117 15.91 4.06 -8.53
CA LYS A 117 17.07 3.37 -9.12
C LYS A 117 17.39 2.00 -8.50
N VAL A 118 16.42 1.38 -7.83
CA VAL A 118 16.55 0.06 -7.20
C VAL A 118 15.56 -0.93 -7.79
N LYS A 119 15.94 -2.21 -7.82
CA LYS A 119 15.05 -3.34 -8.12
C LYS A 119 14.41 -3.81 -6.81
N CYS A 120 13.16 -3.44 -6.59
CA CYS A 120 12.42 -3.80 -5.38
C CYS A 120 10.92 -3.92 -5.68
N GLY A 121 10.25 -4.88 -5.04
CA GLY A 121 8.82 -5.07 -5.16
C GLY A 121 8.36 -5.23 -6.61
N ALA A 122 7.41 -4.42 -7.06
CA ALA A 122 6.92 -4.43 -8.43
C ALA A 122 6.77 -3.00 -8.98
N CYS A 123 7.23 -2.77 -10.21
CA CYS A 123 7.12 -1.46 -10.86
C CYS A 123 5.87 -1.37 -11.75
N VAL A 124 5.32 -0.17 -11.86
CA VAL A 124 4.23 0.17 -12.77
C VAL A 124 4.80 0.89 -13.99
N ARG A 125 4.30 0.56 -15.19
CA ARG A 125 4.69 1.24 -16.43
C ARG A 125 3.82 2.47 -16.66
N CYS A 126 4.42 3.55 -17.17
CA CYS A 126 3.67 4.70 -17.63
C CYS A 126 2.76 4.28 -18.79
N SER A 127 1.51 4.73 -18.74
CA SER A 127 0.53 4.47 -19.80
C SER A 127 0.84 5.20 -21.11
N ASN A 128 1.72 6.22 -21.08
CA ASN A 128 2.07 7.03 -22.24
C ASN A 128 3.35 6.54 -22.95
N GLY A 129 3.67 5.24 -22.84
CA GLY A 129 4.64 4.58 -23.72
C GLY A 129 6.13 4.87 -23.49
N MET A 130 6.53 5.85 -22.65
CA MET A 130 7.94 6.28 -22.60
C MET A 130 8.67 6.15 -21.25
N PHE A 131 8.02 5.82 -20.13
CA PHE A 131 8.72 5.70 -18.82
C PHE A 131 8.14 4.62 -17.90
N VAL A 132 8.95 4.05 -17.00
CA VAL A 132 8.46 3.18 -15.90
C VAL A 132 8.31 4.06 -14.67
N ALA A 133 7.12 4.61 -14.42
CA ALA A 133 6.88 5.50 -13.30
C ALA A 133 6.32 4.71 -12.11
N THR A 134 7.14 4.53 -11.07
CA THR A 134 6.62 4.19 -9.73
C THR A 134 6.07 5.47 -9.12
N LEU A 135 4.79 5.48 -8.78
CA LEU A 135 4.15 6.65 -8.17
C LEU A 135 4.57 6.77 -6.70
N PHE A 136 4.97 7.97 -6.29
CA PHE A 136 5.14 8.34 -4.88
C PHE A 136 4.42 9.67 -4.63
N TYR A 137 3.53 9.70 -3.65
CA TYR A 137 3.16 10.94 -2.95
C TYR A 137 2.88 10.63 -1.49
N THR A 138 3.69 11.24 -0.62
CA THR A 138 3.20 12.11 0.46
C THR A 138 4.21 13.22 0.67
N THR A 139 3.81 14.44 0.30
CA THR A 139 4.23 15.74 0.87
C THR A 139 5.74 15.98 1.04
N LEU A 140 6.39 16.48 -0.02
CA LEU A 140 7.13 17.75 -0.11
C LEU A 140 8.21 17.61 -1.19
N HIS A 141 7.85 17.89 -2.44
CA HIS A 141 8.62 18.63 -3.44
C HIS A 141 7.87 18.56 -4.77
N LEU A 142 7.50 19.74 -5.25
CA LEU A 142 6.78 20.00 -6.48
C LEU A 142 7.52 19.44 -7.72
N PHE A 143 6.73 19.20 -8.77
CA PHE A 143 7.10 18.87 -10.17
C PHE A 143 7.54 17.43 -10.45
N VAL A 144 6.57 16.55 -10.74
CA VAL A 144 6.14 16.32 -12.14
C VAL A 144 4.65 15.96 -12.12
N GLY A 145 3.80 16.82 -12.69
CA GLY A 145 2.38 16.57 -12.84
C GLY A 145 2.13 15.42 -13.79
N TRP A 146 1.79 14.24 -13.26
CA TRP A 146 1.28 13.12 -14.06
C TRP A 146 -0.20 12.91 -13.72
N TYR A 147 -1.07 13.49 -14.55
CA TYR A 147 -2.50 13.17 -14.55
C TYR A 147 -2.67 11.77 -15.15
N THR A 148 -3.21 10.82 -14.38
CA THR A 148 -3.58 9.50 -14.91
C THR A 148 -5.10 9.44 -15.07
N ARG A 149 -5.63 8.94 -16.20
CA ARG A 149 -7.10 8.78 -16.39
C ARG A 149 -7.78 7.92 -15.33
N ARG A 150 -7.03 7.09 -14.59
CA ARG A 150 -7.55 6.26 -13.49
C ARG A 150 -7.85 7.04 -12.23
N THR A 151 -7.27 8.24 -12.03
CA THR A 151 -7.68 9.11 -10.92
C THR A 151 -9.10 9.62 -11.12
N PHE A 152 -9.54 9.94 -12.34
CA PHE A 152 -10.85 10.59 -12.54
C PHE A 152 -12.07 9.75 -12.13
N TYR A 153 -12.06 8.43 -12.37
CA TYR A 153 -13.22 7.58 -12.08
C TYR A 153 -13.23 7.00 -10.65
N LYS A 154 -12.07 6.84 -10.00
CA LYS A 154 -11.99 6.36 -8.60
C LYS A 154 -11.80 7.49 -7.58
N TRP A 155 -11.40 8.71 -7.96
CA TRP A 155 -11.36 9.86 -7.05
C TRP A 155 -12.74 10.22 -6.50
N ASN A 156 -13.80 10.05 -7.29
CA ASN A 156 -15.17 10.32 -6.84
C ASN A 156 -15.63 9.40 -5.69
N LEU A 157 -15.00 8.24 -5.49
CA LEU A 157 -15.25 7.35 -4.35
C LEU A 157 -14.44 7.70 -3.09
N TRP A 158 -13.44 8.57 -3.21
CA TRP A 158 -12.52 8.95 -2.12
C TRP A 158 -12.68 10.42 -1.68
N LEU A 159 -13.50 11.18 -2.41
CA LEU A 159 -13.90 12.56 -2.11
C LEU A 159 -15.35 12.71 -1.60
N GLN A 160 -16.08 11.61 -1.40
CA GLN A 160 -17.40 11.56 -0.73
C GLN A 160 -17.33 10.81 0.62
#